data_AF-A0A9N7LY93-F1
#
_entry.id   AF-A0A9N7LY93-F1
#
_cell.length_a   1.000
_cell.length_b   1.000
_cell.length_c   1.000
_cell.angle_alpha   90.00
_cell.angle_beta   90.00
_cell.angle_gamma   90.00
#
_symmetry.space_group_name_H-M   'P 1'
#
loop_
_entity.id
_entity.type
_entity.pdbx_description
1 polymer ?
#
loop_
_entity_poly.entity_id
_entity_poly.type
_entity_poly.pdbx_seq_one_letter_code
_entity_poly.pdbx_strand_id
1 'polypeptide(L)'
;MAPDDYPNSLQTTTVLFAPGNEQAAATVAAAFGNSKVERVTGIGEVVQVVLGADFKAVTAPPPSGSSVSVQISRNSTSPPIKLPEDLTVTNAADTTCE
;
A
#
# COMPACT_ATOMS: atom_id res chain seq x y z
N MET A 1 5.83 11.36 19.45
CA MET A 1 5.01 11.85 18.33
C MET A 1 3.60 12.00 18.85
N ALA A 2 3.14 13.22 19.11
CA ALA A 2 1.71 13.44 19.32
C ALA A 2 0.99 13.19 17.98
N PRO A 3 -0.28 12.77 17.97
CA PRO A 3 -1.02 12.50 16.72
C PRO A 3 -1.10 13.71 15.77
N ASP A 4 -0.80 14.93 16.25
CA ASP A 4 -0.82 16.19 15.50
C ASP A 4 0.57 16.70 15.05
N ASP A 5 1.66 15.95 15.28
CA ASP A 5 3.04 16.40 14.99
C ASP A 5 3.43 16.42 13.49
N TYR A 6 2.46 16.33 12.56
CA TYR A 6 2.79 16.37 11.14
C TYR A 6 3.09 17.82 10.71
N PRO A 7 4.33 18.14 10.27
CA PRO A 7 4.83 19.51 10.22
C PRO A 7 4.15 20.40 9.16
N ASN A 8 3.42 19.80 8.20
CA ASN A 8 2.77 20.53 7.11
C ASN A 8 1.36 20.00 6.86
N SER A 9 0.37 20.89 6.75
CA SER A 9 -0.98 20.47 6.34
C SER A 9 -0.97 19.93 4.91
N LEU A 10 -1.57 18.76 4.71
CA LEU A 10 -1.72 18.16 3.39
C LEU A 10 -3.08 18.53 2.77
N GLN A 11 -3.12 18.65 1.44
CA GLN A 11 -4.39 18.80 0.72
C GLN A 11 -5.12 17.46 0.55
N THR A 12 -4.35 16.37 0.46
CA THR A 12 -4.85 15.01 0.25
C THR A 12 -4.45 14.11 1.42
N THR A 13 -5.41 13.37 1.94
CA THR A 13 -5.21 12.37 2.98
C THR A 13 -4.20 11.33 2.52
N THR A 14 -3.15 11.11 3.33
CA THR A 14 -2.01 10.28 2.95
C THR A 14 -1.70 9.26 4.04
N VAL A 15 -1.60 7.99 3.66
CA VAL A 15 -1.23 6.85 4.51
C VAL A 15 0.24 6.55 4.29
N LEU A 16 1.04 6.81 5.31
CA LEU A 16 2.47 6.58 5.37
C LEU A 16 2.74 5.21 5.99
N PHE A 17 3.58 4.40 5.36
CA PHE A 17 3.89 3.07 5.87
C PHE A 17 5.37 2.72 5.70
N ALA A 18 5.88 1.90 6.62
CA ALA A 18 7.21 1.32 6.53
C ALA A 18 7.24 0.05 5.66
N PRO A 19 8.39 -0.30 5.07
CA PRO A 19 8.54 -1.55 4.32
C PRO A 19 8.04 -2.76 5.12
N GLY A 20 7.24 -3.64 4.50
CA GLY A 20 6.63 -4.81 5.16
C GLY A 20 5.19 -4.59 5.65
N ASN A 21 4.71 -3.35 5.67
CA ASN A 21 3.34 -2.99 6.06
C ASN A 21 2.42 -2.63 4.88
N GLU A 22 2.78 -3.03 3.66
CA GLU A 22 2.05 -2.70 2.43
C GLU A 22 0.57 -3.12 2.52
N GLN A 23 0.30 -4.32 3.02
CA GLN A 23 -1.06 -4.86 3.13
C GLN A 23 -1.88 -4.12 4.19
N ALA A 24 -1.29 -3.85 5.36
CA ALA A 24 -1.95 -3.08 6.40
C ALA A 24 -2.26 -1.65 5.92
N ALA A 25 -1.29 -1.01 5.25
CA ALA A 25 -1.46 0.31 4.68
C ALA A 25 -2.56 0.34 3.59
N ALA A 26 -2.66 -0.70 2.76
CA ALA A 26 -3.71 -0.83 1.76
C ALA A 26 -5.11 -0.92 2.38
N THR A 27 -5.26 -1.72 3.45
CA THR A 27 -6.53 -1.82 4.17
C THR A 27 -6.92 -0.50 4.82
N VAL A 28 -5.95 0.18 5.46
CA VAL A 28 -6.17 1.50 6.07
C VAL A 28 -6.56 2.51 4.99
N ALA A 29 -5.82 2.57 3.87
CA ALA A 29 -6.11 3.47 2.76
C ALA A 29 -7.49 3.23 2.14
N ALA A 30 -7.93 1.97 2.05
CA ALA A 30 -9.25 1.63 1.53
C ALA A 30 -10.41 2.13 2.43
N ALA A 31 -10.15 2.43 3.71
CA ALA A 31 -11.10 3.10 4.58
C ALA A 31 -11.23 4.61 4.30
N PHE A 32 -10.35 5.18 3.48
CA PHE A 32 -10.32 6.58 3.07
C PHE A 32 -10.46 6.67 1.55
N GLY A 33 -11.66 6.97 1.06
CA GLY A 33 -12.03 6.82 -0.36
C GLY A 33 -11.08 7.44 -1.39
N ASN A 34 -10.39 8.55 -1.09
CA ASN A 34 -9.44 9.22 -1.99
C ASN A 34 -8.03 9.36 -1.39
N SER A 35 -7.60 8.42 -0.54
CA SER A 35 -6.28 8.51 0.09
C SER A 35 -5.12 8.14 -0.84
N LYS A 36 -3.96 8.74 -0.58
CA LYS A 36 -2.67 8.37 -1.18
C LYS A 36 -1.92 7.43 -0.25
N VAL A 37 -1.13 6.53 -0.81
CA VAL A 37 -0.28 5.62 -0.04
C VAL A 37 1.18 5.86 -0.37
N GLU A 38 1.97 6.14 0.66
CA GLU A 38 3.38 6.53 0.53
C GLU A 38 4.28 5.69 1.44
N ARG A 39 5.34 5.14 0.84
CA ARG A 39 6.33 4.36 1.56
C ARG A 39 7.37 5.30 2.16
N VAL A 40 7.55 5.23 3.48
CA VAL A 40 8.57 6.00 4.21
C VAL A 40 9.49 5.08 5.01
N THR A 41 10.60 5.62 5.48
CA THR A 41 11.55 4.91 6.35
C THR A 41 11.65 5.66 7.69
N GLY A 42 12.04 4.96 8.76
CA GLY A 42 12.23 5.58 10.08
C GLY A 42 10.98 5.68 10.96
N ILE A 43 9.83 5.12 10.55
CA ILE A 43 8.59 5.09 11.36
C ILE A 43 8.32 3.71 12.03
N GLY A 44 9.31 2.81 12.04
CA GLY A 44 9.20 1.48 12.64
C GLY A 44 8.18 0.60 11.92
N GLU A 45 7.36 -0.15 12.67
CA GLU A 45 6.30 -1.03 12.11
C GLU A 45 4.93 -0.33 12.05
N VAL A 46 4.90 1.00 12.12
CA VAL A 46 3.66 1.76 12.22
C VAL A 46 3.12 2.12 10.83
N VAL A 47 1.79 2.12 10.71
CA VAL A 47 1.06 2.79 9.62
C VAL A 47 0.53 4.11 10.17
N GLN A 48 0.98 5.23 9.60
CA GLN A 48 0.58 6.56 10.02
C GLN A 48 -0.38 7.17 9.00
N VAL A 49 -1.49 7.72 9.46
CA VAL A 49 -2.44 8.43 8.60
C VAL A 49 -2.32 9.92 8.85
N VAL A 50 -2.11 10.68 7.77
CA VAL A 50 -2.11 12.14 7.79
C VAL A 50 -3.37 12.61 7.08
N LEU A 51 -4.28 13.24 7.84
CA LEU A 51 -5.54 13.74 7.29
C LEU A 51 -5.29 15.01 6.47
N GLY A 52 -5.77 14.99 5.24
CA GLY A 52 -5.74 16.16 4.36
C GLY A 52 -7.01 17.00 4.50
N ALA A 53 -7.01 18.18 3.87
CA ALA A 53 -8.21 19.03 3.79
C ALA A 53 -9.39 18.36 3.05
N ASP A 54 -9.11 17.36 2.22
CA ASP A 54 -10.09 16.53 1.52
C ASP A 54 -10.77 15.49 2.42
N PHE A 55 -10.28 15.25 3.64
CA PHE A 55 -10.87 14.29 4.55
C PHE A 55 -12.32 14.65 4.88
N LYS A 56 -13.19 13.64 4.86
CA LYS A 56 -14.63 13.79 5.19
C LYS A 56 -15.10 12.76 6.21
N ALA A 57 -14.78 11.50 5.98
CA ALA A 57 -15.21 10.40 6.82
C ALA A 57 -14.29 9.18 6.62
N VAL A 58 -14.38 8.26 7.57
CA VAL A 58 -13.85 6.90 7.44
C VAL A 58 -14.99 5.95 7.06
N THR A 59 -14.71 5.00 6.19
CA THR A 59 -15.63 3.93 5.83
C THR A 59 -15.11 2.58 6.29
N ALA A 60 -15.99 1.59 6.39
CA ALA A 60 -15.55 0.22 6.67
C ALA A 60 -14.58 -0.24 5.57
N PRO A 61 -13.44 -0.86 5.95
CA PRO A 61 -12.54 -1.42 4.96
C PRO A 61 -13.20 -2.59 4.21
N PRO A 62 -12.72 -2.92 3.00
CA PRO A 62 -13.22 -4.06 2.23
C PRO A 62 -13.14 -5.37 3.02
N PRO A 63 -14.13 -6.28 2.87
CA PRO A 63 -14.10 -7.56 3.57
C PRO A 63 -12.94 -8.43 3.07
N SER A 64 -12.46 -9.33 3.93
CA SER A 64 -11.41 -10.30 3.62
C SER A 64 -11.70 -11.04 2.30
N GLY A 65 -10.68 -11.16 1.44
CA GLY A 65 -10.81 -11.75 0.11
C GLY A 65 -11.20 -10.76 -1.00
N SER A 66 -11.49 -9.50 -0.67
CA SER A 66 -11.69 -8.45 -1.67
C SER A 66 -10.35 -7.98 -2.25
N SER A 67 -10.29 -7.79 -3.56
CA SER A 67 -9.14 -7.19 -4.23
C SER A 67 -9.10 -5.68 -3.98
N VAL A 68 -7.99 -5.19 -3.42
CA VAL A 68 -7.74 -3.75 -3.23
C VAL A 68 -6.63 -3.31 -4.18
N SER A 69 -6.93 -2.35 -5.06
CA SER A 69 -5.93 -1.73 -5.94
C SER A 69 -5.38 -0.48 -5.28
N VAL A 70 -4.09 -0.49 -4.93
CA VAL A 70 -3.42 0.66 -4.31
C VAL A 70 -2.34 1.21 -5.23
N GLN A 71 -2.42 2.51 -5.51
CA GLN A 71 -1.36 3.24 -6.18
C GLN A 71 -0.33 3.67 -5.13
N ILE A 72 0.74 2.90 -4.99
CA ILE A 72 1.82 3.21 -4.06
C ILE A 72 2.79 4.16 -4.78
N SER A 73 2.81 5.42 -4.36
CA SER A 73 3.85 6.36 -4.78
C SER A 73 5.16 5.93 -4.14
N ARG A 74 6.04 5.33 -4.94
CA ARG A 74 7.44 5.10 -4.55
C ARG A 74 8.22 6.30 -5.07
N ASN A 75 8.92 7.03 -4.20
CA ASN A 75 10.02 7.91 -4.64
C ASN A 75 11.18 7.03 -5.12
N SER A 76 11.00 6.38 -6.27
CA SER A 76 11.95 5.43 -6.83
C SER A 76 12.84 6.12 -7.85
N THR A 77 14.08 6.42 -7.46
CA THR A 77 15.24 6.42 -8.37
C THR A 77 15.62 4.99 -8.79
N SER A 78 14.79 3.98 -8.53
CA SER A 78 15.06 2.60 -8.94
C SER A 78 14.41 2.33 -10.30
N PRO A 79 15.18 1.92 -11.33
CA PRO A 79 14.63 1.58 -12.64
C PRO A 79 13.65 0.40 -12.54
N PRO A 80 12.68 0.30 -13.47
CA PRO A 80 11.73 -0.80 -13.50
C PRO A 80 12.49 -2.12 -13.65
N ILE A 81 12.24 -3.06 -12.74
CA ILE A 81 12.75 -4.42 -12.82
C ILE A 81 11.96 -5.09 -13.96
N LYS A 82 12.57 -5.16 -15.14
CA LYS A 82 12.02 -5.90 -16.27
C LYS A 82 12.04 -7.38 -15.89
N LEU A 83 10.86 -7.98 -15.75
CA LEU A 83 10.71 -9.42 -15.54
C LEU A 83 11.34 -10.11 -16.77
N PRO A 84 12.39 -10.93 -16.62
CA PRO A 84 12.95 -11.65 -17.75
C PRO A 84 11.87 -12.58 -18.32
N GLU A 85 11.79 -12.63 -19.64
CA GLU A 85 10.78 -13.33 -20.43
C GLU A 85 10.87 -14.86 -20.40
N ASP A 86 11.65 -15.43 -19.47
CA ASP A 86 11.89 -16.87 -19.32
C ASP A 86 11.45 -17.39 -17.95
N LEU A 87 10.23 -17.04 -17.54
CA LEU A 87 9.46 -17.83 -16.58
C LEU A 87 8.27 -18.41 -17.35
N THR A 88 8.55 -19.34 -18.26
CA THR A 88 7.53 -20.26 -18.72
C THR A 88 7.13 -21.10 -17.50
N VAL A 89 5.97 -20.80 -16.93
CA VAL A 89 5.39 -21.59 -15.85
C VAL A 89 4.91 -22.90 -16.47
N THR A 90 5.82 -23.85 -16.64
CA THR A 90 5.45 -25.24 -16.85
C THR A 90 5.01 -25.78 -15.49
N ASN A 91 3.68 -25.81 -15.26
CA ASN A 91 3.13 -26.54 -14.12
C ASN A 91 3.51 -28.01 -14.29
N ALA A 92 4.32 -28.54 -13.39
CA ALA A 92 4.68 -29.96 -13.31
C ALA A 92 3.53 -30.79 -12.74
N ALA A 93 2.35 -30.69 -13.36
CA ALA A 93 1.15 -31.42 -12.99
C ALA A 93 0.68 -32.30 -14.16
N ASP A 94 1.53 -33.25 -14.55
CA ASP A 94 1.06 -34.55 -14.99
C ASP A 94 2.21 -35.56 -14.82
N THR A 95 2.14 -36.33 -13.75
CA THR A 95 3.01 -37.48 -13.51
C THR A 95 2.08 -38.62 -13.11
N THR A 96 2.22 -39.73 -13.83
CA THR A 96 1.66 -41.09 -13.65
C THR A 96 0.21 -41.31 -14.10
N CYS A 97 -0.15 -42.35 -14.87
CA CYS A 97 0.53 -43.61 -15.26
C CYS A 97 -0.10 -44.21 -16.53
N GLU A 98 0.65 -45.11 -17.16
CA GLU A 98 0.21 -46.14 -18.12
C GLU A 98 -0.69 -47.22 -17.53
#